data_AF-A0A968TD77-F1
#
_entry.id   AF-A0A968TD77-F1
#
_cell.length_a   1.000
_cell.length_b   1.000
_cell.length_c   1.000
_cell.angle_alpha   90.00
_cell.angle_beta   90.00
_cell.angle_gamma   90.00
#
_symmetry.space_group_name_H-M   'P 1'
#
loop_
_entity.id
_entity.type
_entity.pdbx_description
1 polymer ?
#
loop_
_entity_poly.entity_id
_entity_poly.type
_entity_poly.pdbx_seq_one_letter_code
_entity_poly.pdbx_strand_id
1 'polypeptide(L)'
;MNEQFNWLVWWRQHWFPALLALFSVGFHGLLLAVPLPPEPEIVEVEAEEETIEITSLVAPPPPAPSPSPSPEVVPPSAPADPTAPPQLTTAPPPPSNLVPANADTSQPPDPNPNPTPPSQTPPATDLPPPPPVDPSGEGANIVEELYNQALDFLTQGGVATEDRATVAQFLRELPISFVEDNQKPFFFTGMQLKSTNAFASLNMSRIPNTQAQFDFVEPTLQGLGFTVTQPPGETEYGGADLFRVSRQLDNGQELSFYMSLVSLKLGSGTFLVLWRDNPNVTP
;
A
#
# COMPACT_ATOMS: atom_id res chain seq x y z
N MET A 1 32.67 -11.65 -11.95
CA MET A 1 31.55 -10.77 -12.36
C MET A 1 30.78 -10.17 -11.17
N ASN A 2 31.31 -10.18 -9.93
CA ASN A 2 30.57 -9.73 -8.73
C ASN A 2 31.02 -8.38 -8.14
N GLU A 3 32.12 -7.78 -8.60
CA GLU A 3 32.62 -6.54 -7.99
C GLU A 3 31.94 -5.26 -8.53
N GLN A 4 31.43 -5.30 -9.75
CA GLN A 4 30.73 -4.17 -10.37
C GLN A 4 29.39 -3.86 -9.68
N PHE A 5 28.73 -4.86 -9.09
CA PHE A 5 27.43 -4.68 -8.45
C PHE A 5 27.53 -3.99 -7.07
N ASN A 6 28.61 -4.22 -6.33
CA ASN A 6 28.84 -3.59 -5.03
C ASN A 6 29.14 -2.10 -5.13
N TRP A 7 29.81 -1.65 -6.20
CA TRP A 7 30.12 -0.24 -6.38
C TRP A 7 28.85 0.61 -6.61
N LEU A 8 27.88 0.09 -7.37
CA LEU A 8 26.64 0.82 -7.66
C LEU A 8 25.74 0.97 -6.43
N VAL A 9 25.66 -0.09 -5.61
CA VAL A 9 24.89 -0.07 -4.35
C VAL A 9 25.55 0.87 -3.34
N TRP A 10 26.88 0.81 -3.19
CA TRP A 10 27.62 1.71 -2.32
C TRP A 10 27.48 3.18 -2.75
N TRP A 11 27.58 3.45 -4.05
CA TRP A 11 27.40 4.79 -4.61
C TRP A 11 26.01 5.35 -4.35
N ARG A 12 24.96 4.57 -4.64
CA ARG A 12 23.56 4.97 -4.40
C ARG A 12 23.30 5.25 -2.92
N GLN A 13 23.87 4.47 -2.01
CA GLN A 13 23.58 4.62 -0.58
C GLN A 13 24.29 5.83 0.05
N HIS A 14 25.46 6.23 -0.46
CA HIS A 14 26.25 7.30 0.14
C HIS A 14 26.11 8.65 -0.58
N TRP A 15 25.98 8.66 -1.90
CA TRP A 15 25.98 9.91 -2.69
C TRP A 15 24.60 10.41 -3.04
N PHE A 16 23.62 9.52 -3.19
CA PHE A 16 22.24 9.91 -3.51
C PHE A 16 21.60 10.81 -2.45
N PRO A 17 21.74 10.56 -1.12
CA PRO A 17 21.17 11.44 -0.11
C PRO A 17 21.81 12.82 -0.10
N ALA A 18 23.14 12.89 -0.30
CA ALA A 18 23.89 14.15 -0.35
C ALA A 18 23.49 15.00 -1.57
N LEU A 19 23.32 14.37 -2.73
CA LEU A 19 22.82 15.05 -3.93
C LEU A 19 21.39 15.53 -3.74
N LEU A 20 20.50 14.71 -3.16
CA LEU A 20 19.11 15.08 -2.89
C LEU A 20 19.01 16.29 -1.96
N ALA A 21 19.86 16.34 -0.92
CA ALA A 21 19.93 17.47 0.00
C ALA A 21 20.38 18.76 -0.71
N LEU A 22 21.38 18.68 -1.59
CA LEU A 22 21.84 19.83 -2.37
C LEU A 22 20.75 20.35 -3.33
N PHE A 23 20.04 19.44 -4.02
CA PHE A 23 18.90 19.81 -4.85
C PHE A 23 17.76 20.43 -4.03
N SER A 24 17.47 19.90 -2.85
CA SER A 24 16.45 20.45 -1.94
C SER A 24 16.79 21.86 -1.49
N VAL A 25 18.04 22.12 -1.07
CA VAL A 25 18.49 23.45 -0.66
C VAL A 25 18.46 24.43 -1.84
N GLY A 26 18.92 24.01 -3.02
CA GLY A 26 18.87 24.83 -4.23
C GLY A 26 17.44 25.18 -4.65
N PHE A 27 16.53 24.22 -4.60
CA PHE A 27 15.13 24.42 -4.96
C PHE A 27 14.40 25.34 -3.98
N HIS A 28 14.65 25.19 -2.67
CA HIS A 28 14.12 26.10 -1.67
C HIS A 28 14.67 27.52 -1.83
N GLY A 29 15.96 27.66 -2.15
CA GLY A 29 16.57 28.97 -2.45
C GLY A 29 15.94 29.64 -3.68
N LEU A 30 15.59 28.86 -4.72
CA LEU A 30 14.96 29.36 -5.93
C LEU A 30 13.51 29.79 -5.70
N LEU A 31 12.76 29.09 -4.84
CA LEU A 31 11.40 29.49 -4.45
C LEU A 31 11.36 30.80 -3.66
N LEU A 32 12.34 31.06 -2.80
CA LEU A 32 12.45 32.32 -2.07
C LEU A 32 12.84 33.50 -2.95
N ALA A 33 13.45 33.24 -4.11
CA ALA A 33 13.83 34.26 -5.08
C ALA A 33 12.70 34.60 -6.07
N VAL A 34 11.56 33.88 -6.02
CA VAL A 34 10.39 34.22 -6.84
C VAL A 34 9.80 35.53 -6.31
N PRO A 35 9.78 36.61 -7.11
CA PRO A 35 9.17 37.85 -6.69
C PRO A 35 7.69 37.61 -6.43
N LEU A 36 7.20 38.14 -5.31
CA LEU A 36 5.77 38.11 -5.01
C LEU A 36 5.02 38.79 -6.15
N PRO A 37 3.88 38.23 -6.60
CA PRO A 37 3.04 38.90 -7.57
C PRO A 37 2.66 40.28 -7.02
N PRO A 38 2.64 41.33 -7.87
CA PRO A 38 2.23 42.66 -7.43
C PRO A 38 0.82 42.59 -6.85
N GLU A 39 0.61 43.32 -5.75
CA GLU A 39 -0.71 43.45 -5.13
C GLU A 39 -1.71 43.95 -6.19
N PRO A 40 -2.92 43.36 -6.26
CA PRO A 40 -3.94 43.82 -7.18
C PRO A 40 -4.30 45.27 -6.83
N GLU A 41 -4.06 46.15 -7.79
CA GLU A 41 -4.47 47.55 -7.73
C GLU A 41 -6.00 47.58 -7.63
N ILE A 42 -6.52 47.94 -6.45
CA ILE A 42 -7.96 48.13 -6.27
C ILE A 42 -8.32 49.41 -7.04
N VAL A 43 -8.71 49.23 -8.29
CA VAL A 43 -9.38 50.27 -9.05
C VAL A 43 -10.75 50.45 -8.41
N GLU A 44 -10.92 51.55 -7.69
CA GLU A 44 -12.22 52.05 -7.25
C GLU A 44 -13.01 52.41 -8.52
N VAL A 45 -13.74 51.42 -9.05
CA VAL A 45 -14.72 51.64 -10.09
C VAL A 45 -15.87 52.39 -9.43
N GLU A 46 -15.90 53.70 -9.65
CA GLU A 46 -17.08 54.54 -9.47
C GLU A 46 -18.20 53.92 -10.31
N ALA A 47 -19.05 53.11 -9.66
CA ALA A 47 -20.16 52.45 -10.30
C ALA A 47 -21.21 53.50 -10.64
N GLU A 48 -21.37 53.75 -11.94
CA GLU A 48 -22.50 54.48 -12.49
C GLU A 48 -23.81 53.90 -11.95
N GLU A 49 -24.72 54.79 -11.55
CA GLU A 49 -26.04 54.47 -11.02
C GLU A 49 -26.90 53.77 -12.09
N GLU A 50 -26.85 52.44 -12.16
CA GLU A 50 -27.90 51.67 -12.81
C GLU A 50 -29.00 51.36 -11.79
N THR A 51 -30.11 52.08 -11.96
CA THR A 51 -31.41 51.86 -11.33
C THR A 51 -31.86 50.41 -11.47
N ILE A 52 -31.84 49.67 -10.36
CA ILE A 52 -32.59 48.42 -10.21
C ILE A 52 -33.72 48.70 -9.24
N GLU A 53 -34.97 48.67 -9.72
CA GLU A 53 -36.18 48.66 -8.89
C GLU A 53 -36.19 47.38 -8.04
N ILE A 54 -35.62 47.44 -6.84
CA ILE A 54 -35.72 46.36 -5.86
C ILE A 54 -37.00 46.59 -5.06
N THR A 55 -37.96 45.70 -5.31
CA THR A 55 -39.18 45.55 -4.51
C THR A 55 -38.80 45.38 -3.04
N SER A 56 -39.43 46.18 -2.18
CA SER A 56 -39.33 46.22 -0.71
C SER A 56 -39.08 44.86 -0.06
N LEU A 57 -37.99 44.76 0.70
CA LEU A 57 -37.80 43.75 1.75
C LEU A 57 -37.39 44.47 3.04
N VAL A 58 -38.34 44.49 3.97
CA VAL A 58 -38.21 45.01 5.33
C VAL A 58 -37.04 44.31 6.03
N ALA A 59 -36.12 45.10 6.59
CA ALA A 59 -35.02 44.58 7.40
C ALA A 59 -35.56 43.91 8.68
N PRO A 60 -35.02 42.75 9.10
CA PRO A 60 -35.40 42.13 10.36
C PRO A 60 -34.95 42.99 11.55
N PRO A 61 -35.71 42.98 12.66
CA PRO A 61 -35.35 43.74 13.86
C PRO A 61 -34.03 43.24 14.47
N PRO A 62 -33.27 44.12 15.15
CA PRO A 62 -31.99 43.76 15.73
C PRO A 62 -32.14 42.64 16.78
N PRO A 63 -31.16 41.73 16.89
CA PRO A 63 -31.20 40.63 17.83
C PRO A 63 -31.18 41.12 19.29
N ALA A 64 -31.90 40.40 20.14
CA ALA A 64 -31.96 40.67 21.59
C ALA A 64 -30.57 40.57 22.24
N PRO A 65 -30.27 41.39 23.26
CA PRO A 65 -28.99 41.34 23.96
C PRO A 65 -28.79 39.97 24.65
N SER A 66 -27.58 39.42 24.49
CA SER A 66 -27.18 38.17 25.14
C SER A 66 -27.19 38.27 26.66
N PRO A 67 -27.64 37.22 27.38
CA PRO A 67 -27.56 37.18 28.84
C PRO A 67 -26.09 37.10 29.31
N SER A 68 -25.82 37.82 30.40
CA SER A 68 -24.52 37.90 31.08
C SER A 68 -24.07 36.54 31.63
N PRO A 69 -22.77 36.19 31.57
CA PRO A 69 -22.29 34.89 32.04
C PRO A 69 -22.45 34.75 33.57
N SER A 70 -23.03 33.61 33.97
CA SER A 70 -23.10 33.17 35.36
C SER A 70 -21.68 32.77 35.86
N PRO A 71 -21.32 33.02 37.12
CA PRO A 71 -19.98 32.75 37.64
C PRO A 71 -19.62 31.27 37.61
N GLU A 72 -18.36 31.02 37.24
CA GLU A 72 -17.70 29.74 37.08
C GLU A 72 -17.65 28.96 38.41
N VAL A 73 -18.21 27.75 38.41
CA VAL A 73 -18.14 26.83 39.54
C VAL A 73 -16.79 26.12 39.50
N VAL A 74 -15.92 26.45 40.46
CA VAL A 74 -14.60 25.82 40.65
C VAL A 74 -14.79 24.33 41.02
N PRO A 75 -14.24 23.37 40.26
CA PRO A 75 -14.24 21.97 40.67
C PRO A 75 -13.23 21.72 41.81
N PRO A 76 -13.55 20.85 42.79
CA PRO A 76 -12.63 20.50 43.87
C PRO A 76 -11.47 19.64 43.37
N SER A 77 -10.28 19.88 43.94
CA SER A 77 -9.01 19.20 43.66
C SER A 77 -9.09 17.68 43.89
N ALA A 78 -8.52 16.91 42.96
CA ALA A 78 -8.34 15.47 43.11
C ALA A 78 -7.17 15.14 44.09
N PRO A 79 -7.27 14.09 44.92
CA PRO A 79 -6.20 13.65 45.81
C PRO A 79 -5.09 12.90 45.05
N ALA A 80 -3.88 12.97 45.62
CA ALA A 80 -2.64 12.35 45.11
C ALA A 80 -2.67 10.81 45.03
N ASP A 81 -1.96 10.31 44.01
CA ASP A 81 -1.18 9.05 43.82
C ASP A 81 -1.30 7.91 44.86
N PRO A 82 -1.19 6.60 44.47
CA PRO A 82 0.17 6.09 44.17
C PRO A 82 0.34 4.80 43.31
N THR A 83 1.61 4.61 42.91
CA THR A 83 2.35 3.34 42.72
C THR A 83 2.31 2.62 41.36
N ALA A 84 3.45 2.64 40.67
CA ALA A 84 3.80 1.78 39.54
C ALA A 84 4.12 0.33 39.98
N PRO A 85 3.72 -0.71 39.22
CA PRO A 85 4.25 -2.07 39.37
C PRO A 85 5.52 -2.31 38.53
N PRO A 86 6.33 -3.32 38.89
CA PRO A 86 7.72 -3.47 38.48
C PRO A 86 7.94 -4.01 37.06
N GLN A 87 9.03 -3.56 36.44
CA GLN A 87 9.57 -4.10 35.19
C GLN A 87 10.10 -5.53 35.39
N LEU A 88 9.61 -6.48 34.59
CA LEU A 88 10.20 -7.82 34.46
C LEU A 88 11.29 -7.78 33.39
N THR A 89 12.53 -7.92 33.85
CA THR A 89 13.72 -8.15 33.05
C THR A 89 13.81 -9.63 32.71
N THR A 90 13.70 -10.00 31.43
CA THR A 90 14.05 -11.35 30.95
C THR A 90 15.42 -11.31 30.28
N ALA A 91 16.39 -11.98 30.92
CA ALA A 91 17.73 -12.20 30.43
C ALA A 91 17.75 -13.14 29.20
N PRO A 92 18.73 -13.00 28.28
CA PRO A 92 18.88 -13.88 27.12
C PRO A 92 19.51 -15.23 27.49
N PRO A 93 19.19 -16.33 26.77
CA PRO A 93 19.81 -17.64 26.98
C PRO A 93 21.26 -17.71 26.45
N PRO A 94 22.12 -18.55 27.04
CA PRO A 94 23.54 -18.67 26.67
C PRO A 94 23.75 -19.50 25.37
N PRO A 95 24.90 -19.32 24.68
CA PRO A 95 25.24 -20.05 23.46
C PRO A 95 25.79 -21.46 23.77
N SER A 96 25.25 -22.48 23.09
CA SER A 96 25.84 -23.82 23.08
C SER A 96 26.89 -23.94 21.97
N ASN A 97 28.15 -23.96 22.38
CA ASN A 97 29.27 -24.48 21.60
C ASN A 97 29.39 -25.99 21.82
N LEU A 98 29.31 -26.81 20.77
CA LEU A 98 30.02 -28.09 20.71
C LEU A 98 30.53 -28.30 19.27
N VAL A 99 31.85 -28.37 19.17
CA VAL A 99 32.66 -28.73 17.97
C VAL A 99 33.13 -30.21 18.15
N PRO A 100 33.95 -30.79 17.25
CA PRO A 100 33.61 -31.73 16.18
C PRO A 100 34.09 -33.18 16.46
N ALA A 101 33.74 -34.13 15.59
CA ALA A 101 34.46 -35.40 15.48
C ALA A 101 34.78 -35.73 14.01
N ASN A 102 36.07 -35.69 13.69
CA ASN A 102 36.69 -36.22 12.47
C ASN A 102 37.04 -37.70 12.71
N ALA A 103 36.88 -38.54 11.69
CA ALA A 103 37.71 -39.73 11.48
C ALA A 103 37.72 -40.14 9.99
N ASP A 104 38.89 -39.93 9.38
CA ASP A 104 39.55 -40.66 8.29
C ASP A 104 39.32 -42.20 8.33
N THR A 105 39.49 -43.05 7.31
CA THR A 105 40.27 -43.05 6.04
C THR A 105 39.80 -44.23 5.14
N SER A 106 40.03 -44.14 3.81
CA SER A 106 40.53 -45.14 2.81
C SER A 106 39.95 -46.59 2.76
N GLN A 107 39.64 -47.27 1.64
CA GLN A 107 40.22 -47.36 0.27
C GLN A 107 39.33 -48.28 -0.63
N PRO A 108 39.37 -48.22 -1.99
CA PRO A 108 38.60 -49.08 -2.92
C PRO A 108 39.36 -50.38 -3.35
N PRO A 109 38.73 -51.35 -4.06
CA PRO A 109 38.79 -51.36 -5.54
C PRO A 109 37.56 -51.96 -6.30
N ASP A 110 37.09 -51.22 -7.31
CA ASP A 110 37.02 -51.59 -8.75
C ASP A 110 36.22 -52.85 -9.26
N PRO A 111 36.04 -53.05 -10.58
CA PRO A 111 34.79 -52.77 -11.30
C PRO A 111 34.13 -54.04 -11.90
N ASN A 112 32.86 -53.96 -12.30
CA ASN A 112 32.34 -54.86 -13.35
C ASN A 112 31.23 -54.19 -14.17
N PRO A 113 31.37 -54.07 -15.51
CA PRO A 113 30.37 -53.51 -16.38
C PRO A 113 29.34 -54.58 -16.72
N ASN A 114 28.05 -54.27 -16.55
CA ASN A 114 27.01 -55.00 -17.26
C ASN A 114 26.14 -54.00 -18.03
N PRO A 115 26.04 -54.12 -19.37
CA PRO A 115 25.26 -53.21 -20.19
C PRO A 115 23.78 -53.49 -19.94
N THR A 116 23.10 -52.59 -19.24
CA THR A 116 21.64 -52.59 -19.15
C THR A 116 21.12 -51.89 -20.42
N PRO A 117 20.18 -52.50 -21.17
CA PRO A 117 19.62 -51.91 -22.38
C PRO A 117 18.93 -50.56 -22.08
N PRO A 118 18.87 -49.63 -23.05
CA PRO A 118 18.26 -48.33 -22.83
C PRO A 118 16.77 -48.52 -22.52
N SER A 119 16.39 -48.23 -21.27
CA SER A 119 14.99 -47.99 -20.94
C SER A 119 14.56 -46.76 -21.71
N GLN A 120 13.63 -46.97 -22.64
CA GLN A 120 12.92 -45.88 -23.29
C GLN A 120 12.15 -45.15 -22.20
N THR A 121 12.64 -43.98 -21.80
CA THR A 121 11.83 -43.00 -21.07
C THR A 121 10.62 -42.72 -21.97
N PRO A 122 9.38 -43.03 -21.54
CA PRO A 122 8.22 -42.56 -22.27
C PRO A 122 8.32 -41.03 -22.34
N PRO A 123 8.06 -40.41 -23.50
CA PRO A 123 8.09 -38.96 -23.60
C PRO A 123 7.20 -38.39 -22.50
N ALA A 124 7.76 -37.43 -21.75
CA ALA A 124 6.97 -36.60 -20.86
C ALA A 124 5.78 -36.11 -21.68
N THR A 125 4.60 -36.63 -21.36
CA THR A 125 3.38 -36.07 -21.88
C THR A 125 3.34 -34.68 -21.24
N ASP A 126 3.64 -33.65 -22.03
CA ASP A 126 3.31 -32.26 -21.76
C ASP A 126 1.79 -32.22 -21.57
N LEU A 127 1.35 -32.59 -20.37
CA LEU A 127 0.03 -32.24 -19.91
C LEU A 127 0.05 -30.71 -19.83
N PRO A 128 -0.86 -30.01 -20.54
CA PRO A 128 -0.98 -28.57 -20.36
C PRO A 128 -1.13 -28.30 -18.86
N PRO A 129 -0.47 -27.25 -18.33
CA PRO A 129 -0.60 -26.91 -16.93
C PRO A 129 -2.09 -26.87 -16.57
N PRO A 130 -2.48 -27.46 -15.42
CA PRO A 130 -3.88 -27.46 -15.02
C PRO A 130 -4.40 -26.02 -15.05
N PRO A 131 -5.66 -25.80 -15.47
CA PRO A 131 -6.21 -24.47 -15.53
C PRO A 131 -6.07 -23.80 -14.14
N PRO A 132 -5.78 -22.49 -14.09
CA PRO A 132 -5.70 -21.76 -12.83
C PRO A 132 -6.96 -22.02 -11.99
N VAL A 133 -6.76 -22.36 -10.72
CA VAL A 133 -7.88 -22.53 -9.78
C VAL A 133 -8.55 -21.17 -9.60
N ASP A 134 -9.88 -21.12 -9.73
CA ASP A 134 -10.63 -19.89 -9.51
C ASP A 134 -10.38 -19.37 -8.09
N PRO A 135 -9.75 -18.19 -7.92
CA PRO A 135 -9.49 -17.62 -6.61
C PRO A 135 -10.77 -17.25 -5.87
N SER A 136 -11.97 -17.32 -6.46
CA SER A 136 -13.22 -17.03 -5.77
C SER A 136 -13.60 -18.07 -4.69
N GLY A 137 -13.07 -19.30 -4.77
CA GLY A 137 -13.31 -20.37 -3.79
C GLY A 137 -12.32 -20.33 -2.62
N GLU A 138 -11.07 -20.74 -2.85
CA GLU A 138 -10.00 -20.72 -1.84
C GLU A 138 -9.48 -19.30 -1.54
N GLY A 139 -9.60 -18.37 -2.48
CA GLY A 139 -9.21 -16.97 -2.28
C GLY A 139 -10.30 -16.09 -1.66
N ALA A 140 -11.47 -16.62 -1.32
CA ALA A 140 -12.40 -15.91 -0.43
C ALA A 140 -11.74 -15.57 0.92
N ASN A 141 -10.85 -16.45 1.40
CA ASN A 141 -10.07 -16.20 2.62
C ASN A 141 -9.03 -15.09 2.42
N ILE A 142 -8.49 -14.88 1.21
CA ILE A 142 -7.44 -13.87 1.02
C ILE A 142 -7.98 -12.46 1.11
N VAL A 143 -9.20 -12.23 0.63
CA VAL A 143 -9.82 -10.89 0.66
C VAL A 143 -10.12 -10.49 2.10
N GLU A 144 -10.70 -11.41 2.87
CA GLU A 144 -11.02 -11.19 4.28
C GLU A 144 -9.75 -11.05 5.13
N GLU A 145 -8.72 -11.85 4.86
CA GLU A 145 -7.43 -11.75 5.55
C GLU A 145 -6.71 -10.43 5.23
N LEU A 146 -6.63 -10.04 3.94
CA LEU A 146 -6.09 -8.75 3.54
C LEU A 146 -6.87 -7.59 4.16
N TYR A 147 -8.20 -7.70 4.22
CA TYR A 147 -9.04 -6.70 4.86
C TYR A 147 -8.74 -6.55 6.35
N ASN A 148 -8.70 -7.67 7.08
CA ASN A 148 -8.45 -7.66 8.52
C ASN A 148 -7.03 -7.18 8.85
N GLN A 149 -6.03 -7.62 8.08
CA GLN A 149 -4.66 -7.14 8.25
C GLN A 149 -4.51 -5.66 7.85
N ALA A 150 -5.20 -5.18 6.82
CA ALA A 150 -5.20 -3.75 6.47
C ALA A 150 -5.83 -2.90 7.58
N LEU A 151 -6.94 -3.39 8.17
CA LEU A 151 -7.61 -2.73 9.28
C LEU A 151 -6.70 -2.64 10.51
N ASP A 152 -6.02 -3.74 10.84
CA ASP A 152 -5.07 -3.77 11.96
C ASP A 152 -3.84 -2.89 11.69
N PHE A 153 -3.28 -2.95 10.48
CA PHE A 153 -2.15 -2.11 10.08
C PHE A 153 -2.49 -0.62 10.20
N LEU A 154 -3.64 -0.19 9.68
CA LEU A 154 -4.06 1.21 9.70
C LEU A 154 -4.37 1.71 11.12
N THR A 155 -4.98 0.86 11.96
CA THR A 155 -5.40 1.26 13.31
C THR A 155 -4.29 1.13 14.36
N GLN A 156 -3.45 0.10 14.29
CA GLN A 156 -2.37 -0.14 15.25
C GLN A 156 -1.07 0.58 14.86
N GLY A 157 -0.83 0.79 13.56
CA GLY A 157 0.34 1.51 13.06
C GLY A 157 0.31 3.02 13.29
N GLY A 158 -0.75 3.57 13.88
CA GLY A 158 -0.94 5.01 14.08
C GLY A 158 -1.12 5.79 12.78
N VAL A 159 -1.46 5.10 11.69
CA VAL A 159 -1.64 5.68 10.35
C VAL A 159 -3.02 6.34 10.22
N ALA A 160 -4.04 5.74 10.85
CA ALA A 160 -5.36 6.34 11.01
C ALA A 160 -5.49 6.97 12.40
N THR A 161 -6.12 8.14 12.47
CA THR A 161 -6.48 8.80 13.74
C THR A 161 -7.93 8.51 14.12
N GLU A 162 -8.70 7.95 13.19
CA GLU A 162 -10.08 7.55 13.33
C GLU A 162 -10.22 6.22 14.09
N ASP A 163 -11.41 5.97 14.65
CA ASP A 163 -11.69 4.69 15.30
C ASP A 163 -11.74 3.53 14.29
N ARG A 164 -11.58 2.30 14.78
CA ARG A 164 -11.54 1.09 13.96
C ARG A 164 -12.77 0.92 13.06
N ALA A 165 -13.97 1.32 13.51
CA ALA A 165 -15.18 1.18 12.69
C ALA A 165 -15.17 2.15 11.50
N THR A 166 -14.69 3.38 11.72
CA THR A 166 -14.51 4.38 10.67
C THR A 166 -13.47 3.92 9.64
N VAL A 167 -12.33 3.37 10.09
CA VAL A 167 -11.29 2.82 9.19
C VAL A 167 -11.83 1.62 8.39
N ALA A 168 -12.58 0.74 9.05
CA ALA A 168 -13.21 -0.41 8.43
C ALA A 168 -14.18 -0.01 7.31
N GLN A 169 -14.90 1.11 7.47
CA GLN A 169 -15.74 1.69 6.44
C GLN A 169 -14.92 2.22 5.27
N PHE A 170 -13.87 3.02 5.53
CA PHE A 170 -13.03 3.56 4.46
C PHE A 170 -12.39 2.49 3.60
N LEU A 171 -11.94 1.37 4.20
CA LEU A 171 -11.34 0.25 3.46
C LEU A 171 -12.29 -0.36 2.42
N ARG A 172 -13.61 -0.34 2.68
CA ARG A 172 -14.64 -0.89 1.79
C ARG A 172 -15.17 0.12 0.78
N GLU A 173 -14.99 1.40 1.03
CA GLU A 173 -15.47 2.45 0.16
C GLU A 173 -14.57 2.59 -1.06
N LEU A 174 -15.18 2.74 -2.23
CA LEU A 174 -14.45 3.10 -3.43
C LEU A 174 -13.92 4.53 -3.30
N PRO A 175 -12.70 4.80 -3.76
CA PRO A 175 -12.11 6.13 -3.66
C PRO A 175 -12.89 7.13 -4.52
N ILE A 176 -13.04 8.33 -3.99
CA ILE A 176 -13.80 9.44 -4.61
C ILE A 176 -12.93 10.17 -5.66
N SER A 177 -11.59 10.00 -5.61
CA SER A 177 -10.66 10.69 -6.52
C SER A 177 -9.34 9.94 -6.77
N PHE A 178 -8.90 9.93 -8.03
CA PHE A 178 -7.62 9.41 -8.49
C PHE A 178 -6.59 10.52 -8.68
N VAL A 179 -5.29 10.18 -8.66
CA VAL A 179 -4.23 11.15 -9.01
C VAL A 179 -4.46 11.70 -10.41
N GLU A 180 -4.79 10.82 -11.34
CA GLU A 180 -5.03 11.18 -12.73
C GLU A 180 -6.48 10.82 -13.11
N ASP A 181 -7.24 11.79 -13.64
CA ASP A 181 -8.64 11.56 -14.03
C ASP A 181 -8.78 10.55 -15.19
N ASN A 182 -7.69 10.31 -15.93
CA ASN A 182 -7.59 9.26 -16.97
C ASN A 182 -7.57 7.83 -16.41
N GLN A 183 -7.39 7.62 -15.10
CA GLN A 183 -7.40 6.30 -14.46
C GLN A 183 -8.82 5.80 -14.22
N LYS A 184 -9.78 6.71 -13.99
CA LYS A 184 -11.19 6.38 -13.73
C LYS A 184 -11.80 5.44 -14.77
N PRO A 185 -11.59 5.62 -16.09
CA PRO A 185 -12.11 4.72 -17.10
C PRO A 185 -11.51 3.32 -17.09
N PHE A 186 -10.43 3.03 -16.34
CA PHE A 186 -9.86 1.68 -16.26
C PHE A 186 -10.42 0.91 -15.07
N PHE A 187 -10.59 1.60 -13.95
CA PHE A 187 -11.01 0.97 -12.70
C PHE A 187 -12.51 1.11 -12.43
N PHE A 188 -13.20 2.11 -13.01
CA PHE A 188 -14.61 2.44 -12.68
C PHE A 188 -15.54 2.52 -13.89
N THR A 189 -16.80 2.19 -13.61
CA THR A 189 -17.97 2.66 -14.34
C THR A 189 -18.91 3.35 -13.33
N GLY A 190 -18.73 4.65 -13.13
CA GLY A 190 -19.45 5.38 -12.06
C GLY A 190 -18.90 5.04 -10.66
N MET A 191 -19.77 4.53 -9.77
CA MET A 191 -19.42 4.11 -8.40
C MET A 191 -19.20 2.59 -8.28
N GLN A 192 -18.86 1.90 -9.36
CA GLN A 192 -18.61 0.46 -9.36
C GLN A 192 -17.32 0.16 -10.12
N LEU A 193 -16.67 -0.95 -9.75
CA LEU A 193 -15.51 -1.46 -10.49
C LEU A 193 -15.93 -1.80 -11.93
N LYS A 194 -15.09 -1.43 -12.91
CA LYS A 194 -15.43 -1.54 -14.34
C LYS A 194 -15.54 -2.97 -14.85
N SER A 195 -14.73 -3.89 -14.34
CA SER A 195 -14.57 -5.23 -14.91
C SER A 195 -15.28 -6.30 -14.09
N THR A 196 -15.88 -7.26 -14.79
CA THR A 196 -16.41 -8.51 -14.22
C THR A 196 -15.33 -9.41 -13.61
N ASN A 197 -14.06 -9.17 -13.95
CA ASN A 197 -12.94 -9.98 -13.48
C ASN A 197 -12.26 -9.39 -12.24
N ALA A 198 -12.57 -8.15 -11.87
CA ALA A 198 -12.21 -7.64 -10.55
C ALA A 198 -13.09 -8.32 -9.51
N PHE A 199 -12.50 -8.91 -8.48
CA PHE A 199 -13.25 -9.65 -7.46
C PHE A 199 -13.19 -9.03 -6.06
N ALA A 200 -12.24 -8.12 -5.82
CA ALA A 200 -12.14 -7.38 -4.57
C ALA A 200 -11.35 -6.08 -4.75
N SER A 201 -11.52 -5.17 -3.79
CA SER A 201 -10.75 -3.94 -3.71
C SER A 201 -10.64 -3.46 -2.27
N LEU A 202 -9.53 -2.80 -1.94
CA LEU A 202 -9.31 -2.16 -0.64
C LEU A 202 -8.84 -0.71 -0.83
N ASN A 203 -9.47 0.22 -0.13
CA ASN A 203 -9.11 1.63 -0.16
C ASN A 203 -8.29 2.02 1.07
N MET A 204 -6.97 2.10 0.89
CA MET A 204 -5.99 2.50 1.89
C MET A 204 -5.65 3.99 1.73
N SER A 205 -6.63 4.87 1.94
CA SER A 205 -6.57 6.33 1.73
C SER A 205 -5.52 7.11 2.54
N ARG A 206 -4.69 6.43 3.36
CA ARG A 206 -3.71 7.03 4.28
C ARG A 206 -2.28 6.53 4.07
N ILE A 207 -2.08 5.62 3.12
CA ILE A 207 -0.77 5.02 2.85
C ILE A 207 -0.43 5.25 1.38
N PRO A 208 0.73 5.87 1.06
CA PRO A 208 1.20 5.99 -0.32
C PRO A 208 1.53 4.63 -0.95
N ASN A 209 1.46 4.52 -2.29
CA ASN A 209 1.66 3.24 -3.03
C ASN A 209 2.92 2.48 -2.64
N THR A 210 4.08 3.14 -2.60
CA THR A 210 5.35 2.49 -2.23
C THR A 210 5.31 1.91 -0.83
N GLN A 211 4.74 2.65 0.12
CA GLN A 211 4.61 2.19 1.50
C GLN A 211 3.58 1.05 1.60
N ALA A 212 2.44 1.18 0.92
CA ALA A 212 1.42 0.14 0.88
C ALA A 212 1.97 -1.16 0.30
N GLN A 213 2.80 -1.07 -0.75
CA GLN A 213 3.45 -2.23 -1.36
C GLN A 213 4.41 -2.93 -0.38
N PHE A 214 5.43 -2.21 0.10
CA PHE A 214 6.56 -2.84 0.81
C PHE A 214 6.33 -3.06 2.29
N ASP A 215 5.51 -2.24 2.95
CA ASP A 215 5.29 -2.34 4.40
C ASP A 215 4.05 -3.16 4.74
N PHE A 216 3.14 -3.35 3.78
CA PHE A 216 1.86 -4.03 4.02
C PHE A 216 1.58 -5.16 3.02
N VAL A 217 1.34 -4.85 1.74
CA VAL A 217 0.80 -5.80 0.77
C VAL A 217 1.75 -6.97 0.53
N GLU A 218 3.02 -6.71 0.22
CA GLU A 218 4.00 -7.76 -0.06
C GLU A 218 4.30 -8.61 1.19
N PRO A 219 4.57 -8.03 2.38
CA PRO A 219 4.73 -8.82 3.61
C PRO A 219 3.50 -9.66 3.96
N THR A 220 2.29 -9.10 3.81
CA THR A 220 1.03 -9.81 4.10
C THR A 220 0.88 -11.01 3.18
N LEU A 221 1.04 -10.80 1.87
CA LEU A 221 0.93 -11.88 0.89
C LEU A 221 2.01 -12.95 1.07
N GLN A 222 3.25 -12.56 1.38
CA GLN A 222 4.33 -13.49 1.69
C GLN A 222 4.06 -14.30 2.96
N GLY A 223 3.51 -13.67 4.01
CA GLY A 223 3.08 -14.34 5.23
C GLY A 223 1.99 -15.40 4.98
N LEU A 224 1.18 -15.20 3.93
CA LEU A 224 0.17 -16.15 3.45
C LEU A 224 0.71 -17.19 2.44
N GLY A 225 2.02 -17.21 2.22
CA GLY A 225 2.71 -18.14 1.32
C GLY A 225 2.65 -17.77 -0.17
N PHE A 226 2.23 -16.54 -0.50
CA PHE A 226 2.22 -16.06 -1.87
C PHE A 226 3.54 -15.40 -2.27
N THR A 227 3.86 -15.53 -3.55
CA THR A 227 4.91 -14.76 -4.21
C THR A 227 4.27 -13.65 -5.02
N VAL A 228 4.80 -12.44 -4.91
CA VAL A 228 4.39 -11.27 -5.70
C VAL A 228 5.46 -11.02 -6.75
N THR A 229 5.07 -11.01 -8.02
CA THR A 229 5.99 -10.78 -9.16
C THR A 229 5.40 -9.79 -10.14
N GLN A 230 6.24 -9.15 -10.95
CA GLN A 230 5.74 -8.40 -12.10
C GLN A 230 5.33 -9.39 -13.21
N PRO A 231 4.17 -9.20 -13.84
CA PRO A 231 3.76 -10.03 -14.96
C PRO A 231 4.71 -9.83 -16.16
N PRO A 232 4.96 -10.88 -16.97
CA PRO A 232 5.78 -10.75 -18.16
C PRO A 232 5.10 -9.85 -19.20
N GLY A 233 5.84 -8.86 -19.72
CA GLY A 233 5.34 -7.91 -20.72
C GLY A 233 4.79 -6.64 -20.07
N GLU A 234 3.47 -6.60 -19.88
CA GLU A 234 2.76 -5.39 -19.42
C GLU A 234 2.69 -5.32 -17.90
N THR A 235 3.54 -4.47 -17.31
CA THR A 235 3.67 -4.27 -15.86
C THR A 235 2.73 -3.20 -15.30
N GLU A 236 1.87 -2.63 -16.13
CA GLU A 236 0.98 -1.53 -15.78
C GLU A 236 -0.43 -1.81 -16.32
N TYR A 237 -1.46 -1.38 -15.60
CA TYR A 237 -2.84 -1.33 -16.08
C TYR A 237 -3.43 0.04 -15.73
N GLY A 238 -3.80 0.83 -16.75
CA GLY A 238 -4.49 2.10 -16.55
C GLY A 238 -3.78 3.10 -15.65
N GLY A 239 -2.44 3.24 -15.75
CA GLY A 239 -1.67 4.16 -14.90
C GLY A 239 -1.26 3.59 -13.53
N ALA A 240 -1.51 2.30 -13.27
CA ALA A 240 -1.19 1.66 -12.00
C ALA A 240 -0.26 0.47 -12.16
N ASP A 241 0.64 0.27 -11.20
CA ASP A 241 1.51 -0.90 -11.14
C ASP A 241 0.67 -2.18 -11.07
N LEU A 242 0.98 -3.15 -11.93
CA LEU A 242 0.32 -4.44 -12.02
C LEU A 242 1.26 -5.55 -11.55
N PHE A 243 0.74 -6.43 -10.69
CA PHE A 243 1.47 -7.56 -10.13
C PHE A 243 0.70 -8.85 -10.36
N ARG A 244 1.45 -9.95 -10.56
CA ARG A 244 0.95 -11.32 -10.47
C ARG A 244 1.24 -11.85 -9.07
N VAL A 245 0.23 -12.39 -8.43
CA VAL A 245 0.32 -13.02 -7.11
C VAL A 245 0.05 -14.49 -7.28
N SER A 246 0.95 -15.36 -6.83
CA SER A 246 0.73 -16.81 -6.93
C SER A 246 1.33 -17.62 -5.78
N ARG A 247 0.75 -18.79 -5.53
CA ARG A 247 1.28 -19.81 -4.62
C ARG A 247 1.03 -21.21 -5.17
N GLN A 248 1.89 -22.14 -4.80
CA GLN A 248 1.68 -23.56 -5.06
C GLN A 248 0.81 -24.16 -3.95
N LEU A 249 -0.20 -24.92 -4.33
CA LEU A 249 -1.06 -25.67 -3.43
C LEU A 249 -0.48 -27.08 -3.20
N ASP A 250 -0.89 -27.73 -2.11
CA ASP A 250 -0.42 -29.08 -1.76
C ASP A 250 -0.76 -30.15 -2.81
N ASN A 251 -1.78 -29.88 -3.64
CA ASN A 251 -2.18 -30.74 -4.75
C ASN A 251 -1.35 -30.52 -6.04
N GLY A 252 -0.32 -29.66 -5.99
CA GLY A 252 0.54 -29.32 -7.12
C GLY A 252 -0.05 -28.33 -8.12
N GLN A 253 -1.22 -27.73 -7.83
CA GLN A 253 -1.79 -26.65 -8.65
C GLN A 253 -1.29 -25.29 -8.19
N GLU A 254 -1.21 -24.34 -9.14
CA GLU A 254 -0.92 -22.94 -8.82
C GLU A 254 -2.25 -22.18 -8.63
N LEU A 255 -2.39 -21.54 -7.47
CA LEU A 255 -3.39 -20.49 -7.27
C LEU A 255 -2.73 -19.17 -7.67
N SER A 256 -3.31 -18.48 -8.66
CA SER A 256 -2.81 -17.17 -9.10
C SER A 256 -3.91 -16.17 -9.37
N PHE A 257 -3.63 -14.90 -9.09
CA PHE A 257 -4.47 -13.76 -9.42
C PHE A 257 -3.59 -12.54 -9.72
N TYR A 258 -4.21 -11.43 -10.13
CA TYR A 258 -3.53 -10.19 -10.43
C TYR A 258 -3.94 -9.10 -9.47
N MET A 259 -3.07 -8.12 -9.28
CA MET A 259 -3.25 -7.05 -8.31
C MET A 259 -2.76 -5.73 -8.91
N SER A 260 -3.59 -4.69 -8.83
CA SER A 260 -3.20 -3.32 -9.18
C SER A 260 -3.10 -2.44 -7.94
N LEU A 261 -2.04 -1.63 -7.86
CA LEU A 261 -1.88 -0.60 -6.83
C LEU A 261 -2.05 0.78 -7.45
N VAL A 262 -3.22 1.38 -7.27
CA VAL A 262 -3.56 2.68 -7.87
C VAL A 262 -3.28 3.80 -6.86
N SER A 263 -2.46 4.78 -7.25
CA SER A 263 -2.23 5.95 -6.41
C SER A 263 -3.49 6.83 -6.35
N LEU A 264 -3.85 7.28 -5.14
CA LEU A 264 -4.96 8.21 -4.92
C LEU A 264 -4.49 9.66 -4.89
N LYS A 265 -5.39 10.58 -5.24
CA LYS A 265 -5.09 12.02 -5.37
C LYS A 265 -4.43 12.55 -4.09
N LEU A 266 -3.46 13.45 -4.26
CA LEU A 266 -2.57 14.00 -3.21
C LEU A 266 -1.50 13.02 -2.70
N GLY A 267 -1.33 11.85 -3.32
CA GLY A 267 -0.25 10.90 -3.00
C GLY A 267 -0.34 10.28 -1.61
N SER A 268 -1.43 10.55 -0.89
CA SER A 268 -1.61 10.15 0.50
C SER A 268 -2.29 8.81 0.66
N GLY A 269 -2.67 8.13 -0.42
CA GLY A 269 -3.45 6.90 -0.36
C GLY A 269 -3.24 5.96 -1.53
N THR A 270 -3.60 4.70 -1.31
CA THR A 270 -3.52 3.61 -2.28
C THR A 270 -4.86 2.93 -2.40
N PHE A 271 -5.25 2.64 -3.63
CA PHE A 271 -6.38 1.79 -3.93
C PHE A 271 -5.89 0.47 -4.53
N LEU A 272 -6.10 -0.60 -3.78
CA LEU A 272 -5.77 -1.96 -4.16
C LEU A 272 -6.94 -2.57 -4.93
N VAL A 273 -6.70 -3.14 -6.09
CA VAL A 273 -7.69 -3.89 -6.86
C VAL A 273 -7.17 -5.28 -7.14
N LEU A 274 -7.99 -6.31 -6.86
CA LEU A 274 -7.67 -7.70 -7.13
C LEU A 274 -8.49 -8.21 -8.33
N TRP A 275 -7.81 -8.86 -9.26
CA TRP A 275 -8.35 -9.36 -10.52
C TRP A 275 -8.14 -10.86 -10.64
N ARG A 276 -9.15 -11.60 -11.11
CA ARG A 276 -9.04 -13.04 -11.35
C ARG A 276 -8.02 -13.35 -12.45
N ASP A 277 -8.10 -12.57 -13.53
CA ASP A 277 -7.25 -12.69 -14.71
C ASP A 277 -6.44 -11.40 -14.94
N ASN A 278 -5.46 -11.47 -15.84
CA ASN A 278 -4.70 -10.29 -16.25
C ASN A 278 -5.64 -9.25 -16.89
N PRO A 279 -5.83 -8.05 -16.30
CA PRO A 279 -6.78 -7.07 -16.81
C PRO A 279 -6.36 -6.45 -18.17
N ASN A 280 -5.10 -6.61 -18.58
CA ASN A 280 -4.63 -6.24 -19.92
C ASN A 280 -5.04 -7.24 -21.02
N VAL A 281 -5.36 -8.47 -20.64
CA VAL A 281 -5.81 -9.50 -21.58
C VAL A 281 -7.32 -9.50 -21.58
N THR A 282 -7.91 -8.85 -22.58
CA THR A 282 -9.36 -8.92 -22.80
C THR A 282 -9.76 -10.40 -23.02
N PRO A 283 -10.79 -10.92 -22.36
CA PRO A 283 -11.32 -12.25 -22.67
C PRO A 283 -11.90 -12.33 -24.09
#